data_AF-A0A6A6WDY6-F1
#
_entry.id   AF-A0A6A6WDY6-F1
#
_cell.length_a   1.000
_cell.length_b   1.000
_cell.length_c   1.000
_cell.angle_alpha   90.00
_cell.angle_beta   90.00
_cell.angle_gamma   90.00
#
_symmetry.space_group_name_H-M   'P 1'
#
loop_
_entity.id
_entity.type
_entity.pdbx_description
1 polymer ?
#
loop_
_entity_poly.entity_id
_entity_poly.type
_entity_poly.pdbx_seq_one_letter_code
_entity_poly.pdbx_strand_id
1 'polypeptide(L)'
;MAPLILYVSPGACSLFNHILLRESKLDFSLVVLDITKTNGFPETHAHLNPKKRVPILILEDGKTTITETVAIASYIDRRAPEAGLFGKSDLEAVRCYEWFNWLSGTVHERGFGALFLPKMWTADEAAWDGVRVTAREWVQSCFAQIEERLQASSSGYSVGDEFTAADVFLYVEYRWGNLLGMDMEALYPALTKLVGRVVERESVREAARIEGIPLILDDRGGDKERNYGKVDDSQKTEEAS
;
A
#
# COMPACT_ATOMS: atom_id res chain seq x y z
N MET A 1 -2.66 7.13 29.38
CA MET A 1 -2.73 5.97 28.46
C MET A 1 -1.57 6.12 27.48
N ALA A 2 -0.90 5.03 27.11
CA ALA A 2 0.15 5.09 26.10
C ALA A 2 -0.48 5.40 24.72
N PRO A 3 0.23 6.06 23.80
CA PRO A 3 -0.29 6.26 22.45
C PRO A 3 -0.42 4.92 21.72
N LEU A 4 -1.19 4.90 20.64
CA LEU A 4 -1.19 3.79 19.69
C LEU A 4 0.24 3.55 19.17
N ILE A 5 0.63 2.32 18.88
CA ILE A 5 1.94 2.04 18.26
C ILE A 5 1.72 1.31 16.93
N LEU A 6 2.12 1.93 15.82
CA LEU A 6 2.06 1.33 14.50
C LEU A 6 3.44 0.84 14.06
N TYR A 7 3.56 -0.46 13.78
CA TYR A 7 4.72 -1.06 13.16
C TYR A 7 4.54 -1.10 11.63
N VAL A 8 5.51 -0.57 10.90
CA VAL A 8 5.49 -0.42 9.43
C VAL A 8 6.80 -0.88 8.80
N SER A 9 6.78 -1.13 7.49
CA SER A 9 8.00 -1.18 6.67
C SER A 9 7.91 -0.08 5.60
N PRO A 10 9.02 0.63 5.30
CA PRO A 10 9.01 1.70 4.31
C PRO A 10 8.44 1.26 2.96
N GLY A 11 7.44 1.99 2.47
CA GLY A 11 6.84 1.74 1.16
C GLY A 11 6.04 0.44 1.02
N ALA A 12 5.89 -0.34 2.08
CA ALA A 12 5.04 -1.53 2.11
C ALA A 12 3.55 -1.16 2.27
N CYS A 13 2.66 -2.16 2.30
CA CYS A 13 1.22 -1.95 2.45
C CYS A 13 0.87 -1.17 3.73
N SER A 14 1.74 -1.22 4.74
CA SER A 14 1.61 -0.49 5.99
C SER A 14 1.60 1.04 5.85
N LEU A 15 2.11 1.57 4.73
CA LEU A 15 2.03 3.00 4.40
C LEU A 15 0.58 3.48 4.38
N PHE A 16 -0.36 2.64 3.95
CA PHE A 16 -1.79 2.92 4.00
C PHE A 16 -2.24 3.29 5.43
N ASN A 17 -1.98 2.42 6.41
CA ASN A 17 -2.41 2.69 7.79
C ASN A 17 -1.64 3.84 8.43
N HIS A 18 -0.38 4.05 8.05
CA HIS A 18 0.39 5.21 8.50
C HIS A 18 -0.24 6.53 8.04
N ILE A 19 -0.66 6.60 6.77
CA ILE A 19 -1.38 7.75 6.23
C ILE A 19 -2.72 7.94 6.96
N LEU A 20 -3.49 6.87 7.16
CA LEU A 20 -4.80 6.97 7.84
C LEU A 20 -4.70 7.42 9.31
N LEU A 21 -3.68 7.00 10.04
CA LEU A 21 -3.45 7.51 11.41
C LEU A 21 -3.14 9.02 11.40
N ARG A 22 -2.41 9.51 10.40
CA ARG A 22 -2.15 10.94 10.24
C ARG A 22 -3.41 11.72 9.86
N GLU A 23 -4.19 11.19 8.91
CA GLU A 23 -5.47 11.77 8.51
C GLU A 23 -6.45 11.87 9.67
N SER A 24 -6.52 10.84 10.51
CA SER A 24 -7.41 10.82 11.68
C SER A 24 -6.93 11.71 12.83
N LYS A 25 -5.70 12.24 12.78
CA LYS A 25 -5.09 13.06 13.84
C LYS A 25 -5.05 12.38 15.21
N LEU A 26 -5.18 11.05 15.25
CA LEU A 26 -4.99 10.26 16.46
C LEU A 26 -3.52 10.35 16.90
N ASP A 27 -3.28 10.34 18.20
CA ASP A 27 -1.92 10.30 18.73
C ASP A 27 -1.35 8.87 18.61
N PHE A 28 -0.20 8.74 17.97
CA PHE A 28 0.45 7.46 17.75
C PHE A 28 1.99 7.59 17.69
N SER A 29 2.66 6.50 18.05
CA SER A 29 4.09 6.28 17.82
C SER A 29 4.28 5.34 16.62
N LEU A 30 5.33 5.59 15.85
CA LEU A 30 5.71 4.76 14.69
C LEU A 30 6.96 3.94 15.01
N VAL A 31 6.93 2.65 14.68
CA VAL A 31 8.10 1.77 14.71
C VAL A 31 8.36 1.25 13.30
N VAL A 32 9.57 1.49 12.78
CA VAL A 32 9.96 1.05 11.44
C VAL A 32 10.72 -0.27 11.53
N LEU A 33 10.13 -1.30 10.93
CA LEU A 33 10.74 -2.60 10.67
C LEU A 33 11.02 -2.69 9.16
N ASP A 34 12.24 -2.39 8.72
CA ASP A 34 12.60 -2.45 7.30
C ASP A 34 12.79 -3.89 6.83
N ILE A 35 11.66 -4.56 6.56
CA ILE A 35 11.64 -5.98 6.19
C ILE A 35 12.24 -6.24 4.80
N THR A 36 12.39 -5.18 3.99
CA THR A 36 13.04 -5.27 2.68
C THR A 36 14.55 -5.39 2.85
N LYS A 37 15.13 -4.51 3.68
CA LYS A 37 16.56 -4.52 4.00
C LYS A 37 16.97 -5.72 4.84
N THR A 38 16.10 -6.20 5.72
CA THR A 38 16.39 -7.39 6.55
C THR A 38 16.01 -8.71 5.87
N ASN A 39 15.58 -8.69 4.60
CA ASN A 39 15.13 -9.85 3.83
C ASN A 39 14.09 -10.71 4.55
N GLY A 40 13.15 -10.06 5.24
CA GLY A 40 12.12 -10.71 6.01
C GLY A 40 11.82 -9.99 7.32
N PHE A 41 10.75 -10.45 7.98
CA PHE A 41 10.31 -9.91 9.25
C PHE A 41 11.25 -10.33 10.39
N PRO A 42 11.68 -9.42 11.28
CA PRO A 42 12.62 -9.75 12.35
C PRO A 42 12.07 -10.76 13.36
N GLU A 43 12.82 -11.83 13.64
CA GLU A 43 12.37 -12.88 14.57
C GLU A 43 12.16 -12.35 16.00
N THR A 44 12.93 -11.34 16.40
CA THR A 44 12.78 -10.65 17.69
C THR A 44 11.39 -10.03 17.88
N HIS A 45 10.67 -9.76 16.79
CA HIS A 45 9.33 -9.18 16.79
C HIS A 45 8.23 -10.19 16.44
N ALA A 46 8.57 -11.47 16.20
CA ALA A 46 7.60 -12.49 15.76
C ALA A 46 6.45 -12.70 16.77
N HIS A 47 6.70 -12.43 18.05
CA HIS A 47 5.70 -12.46 19.11
C HIS A 47 4.57 -11.43 18.93
N LEU A 48 4.80 -10.36 18.15
CA LEU A 48 3.79 -9.32 17.87
C LEU A 48 2.78 -9.76 16.80
N ASN A 49 3.22 -10.56 15.83
CA ASN A 49 2.37 -11.11 14.78
C ASN A 49 2.94 -12.44 14.29
N PRO A 50 2.31 -13.59 14.58
CA PRO A 50 2.82 -14.90 14.16
C PRO A 50 2.82 -15.07 12.64
N LYS A 51 2.05 -14.26 11.89
CA LYS A 51 2.09 -14.22 10.42
C LYS A 51 3.37 -13.55 9.90
N LYS A 52 4.14 -12.89 10.76
CA LYS A 52 5.41 -12.22 10.43
C LYS A 52 5.25 -11.19 9.31
N ARG A 53 4.22 -10.35 9.43
CA ARG A 53 3.89 -9.28 8.48
C ARG A 53 3.63 -7.97 9.20
N VAL A 54 3.89 -6.86 8.50
CA VAL A 54 3.38 -5.53 8.81
C VAL A 54 2.12 -5.27 7.97
N PRO A 55 1.21 -4.36 8.36
CA PRO A 55 1.22 -3.54 9.59
C PRO A 55 0.81 -4.30 10.86
N ILE A 56 1.22 -3.76 12.02
CA ILE A 56 0.75 -4.18 13.35
C ILE A 56 0.41 -2.92 14.14
N LEU A 57 -0.80 -2.86 14.69
CA LEU A 57 -1.23 -1.79 15.59
C LEU A 57 -1.33 -2.33 17.02
N ILE A 58 -0.57 -1.76 17.96
CA ILE A 58 -0.73 -2.00 19.39
C ILE A 58 -1.61 -0.87 19.96
N LEU A 59 -2.64 -1.26 20.71
CA LEU A 59 -3.58 -0.32 21.33
C LEU A 59 -3.00 0.32 22.60
N GLU A 60 -3.72 1.29 23.15
CA GLU A 60 -3.27 2.10 24.30
C GLU A 60 -3.05 1.30 25.59
N ASP A 61 -3.55 0.06 25.66
CA ASP A 61 -3.32 -0.90 26.76
C ASP A 61 -1.97 -1.62 26.68
N GLY A 62 -1.22 -1.42 25.58
CA GLY A 62 0.11 -1.96 25.34
C GLY A 62 0.18 -3.46 25.08
N LYS A 63 -0.95 -4.18 25.03
CA LYS A 63 -1.00 -5.65 24.90
C LYS A 63 -1.95 -6.13 23.80
N THR A 64 -2.97 -5.35 23.48
CA THR A 64 -3.94 -5.71 22.44
C THR A 64 -3.37 -5.34 21.08
N THR A 65 -3.29 -6.33 20.18
CA THR A 65 -2.74 -6.17 18.84
C THR A 65 -3.83 -6.33 17.78
N ILE A 66 -3.90 -5.41 16.82
CA ILE A 66 -4.68 -5.55 15.59
C ILE A 66 -3.71 -5.74 14.43
N THR A 67 -4.00 -6.72 13.58
CA THR A 67 -3.28 -7.00 12.33
C THR A 67 -4.28 -6.99 11.17
N GLU A 68 -3.78 -7.00 9.94
CA GLU A 68 -4.54 -6.77 8.69
C GLU A 68 -4.85 -5.30 8.44
N THR A 69 -4.40 -4.82 7.27
CA THR A 69 -4.50 -3.43 6.81
C THR A 69 -5.92 -2.86 6.92
N VAL A 70 -6.92 -3.64 6.50
CA VAL A 70 -8.34 -3.21 6.50
C VAL A 70 -8.92 -3.19 7.92
N ALA A 71 -8.60 -4.17 8.75
CA ALA A 71 -9.08 -4.21 10.14
C ALA A 71 -8.53 -3.03 10.96
N ILE A 72 -7.25 -2.67 10.75
CA ILE A 72 -6.63 -1.49 11.36
C ILE A 72 -7.32 -0.22 10.85
N ALA A 73 -7.62 -0.09 9.55
CA ALA A 73 -8.34 1.07 9.02
C ALA A 73 -9.74 1.22 9.61
N SER A 74 -10.50 0.12 9.74
CA SER A 74 -11.81 0.12 10.39
C SER A 74 -11.73 0.52 11.86
N TYR A 75 -10.65 0.16 12.56
CA TYR A 75 -10.41 0.62 13.92
C TYR A 75 -10.15 2.13 13.97
N ILE A 76 -9.31 2.65 13.07
CA ILE A 76 -9.00 4.09 12.99
C ILE A 76 -10.27 4.90 12.71
N ASP A 77 -11.06 4.50 11.72
CA ASP A 77 -12.32 5.16 11.34
C ASP A 77 -13.31 5.19 12.52
N ARG A 78 -13.45 4.08 13.25
CA ARG A 78 -14.30 4.04 14.45
C ARG A 78 -13.80 4.91 15.61
N ARG A 79 -12.49 5.17 15.68
CA ARG A 79 -11.88 6.01 16.73
C ARG A 79 -11.92 7.49 16.36
N ALA A 80 -12.00 7.82 15.08
CA ALA A 80 -12.05 9.18 14.54
C ALA A 80 -13.07 9.28 13.38
N PRO A 81 -14.38 9.05 13.65
CA PRO A 81 -15.41 9.05 12.60
C PRO A 81 -15.53 10.40 11.88
N GLU A 82 -15.15 11.49 12.53
CA GLU A 82 -15.10 12.83 11.95
C GLU A 82 -14.09 12.99 10.80
N ALA A 83 -13.12 12.07 10.69
CA ALA A 83 -12.18 12.04 9.57
C ALA A 83 -12.82 11.54 8.27
N GLY A 84 -14.01 10.91 8.34
CA GLY A 84 -14.78 10.47 7.17
C GLY A 84 -14.05 9.43 6.31
N LEU A 85 -13.16 8.61 6.90
CA LEU A 85 -12.28 7.71 6.16
C LEU A 85 -13.07 6.65 5.38
N PHE A 86 -14.28 6.29 5.84
CA PHE A 86 -15.16 5.33 5.18
C PHE A 86 -16.38 6.02 4.51
N GLY A 87 -16.29 7.33 4.25
CA GLY A 87 -17.38 8.11 3.67
C GLY A 87 -18.42 8.58 4.70
N LYS A 88 -19.51 9.14 4.21
CA LYS A 88 -20.55 9.83 5.00
C LYS A 88 -21.83 9.03 5.20
N SER A 89 -21.97 7.89 4.53
CA SER A 89 -23.15 7.04 4.61
C SER A 89 -22.78 5.58 4.78
N ASP A 90 -23.71 4.78 5.30
CA ASP A 90 -23.53 3.32 5.42
C ASP A 90 -23.22 2.68 4.06
N LEU A 91 -23.82 3.19 2.98
CA LEU A 91 -23.56 2.69 1.63
C LEU A 91 -22.13 3.01 1.18
N GLU A 92 -21.65 4.23 1.43
CA GLU A 92 -20.25 4.61 1.12
C GLU A 92 -19.26 3.78 1.92
N ALA A 93 -19.55 3.50 3.20
CA ALA A 93 -18.72 2.61 4.01
C ALA A 93 -18.66 1.20 3.42
N VAL A 94 -19.80 0.67 2.96
CA VAL A 94 -19.84 -0.62 2.25
C VAL A 94 -19.05 -0.57 0.94
N ARG A 95 -19.14 0.51 0.15
CA ARG A 95 -18.32 0.68 -1.07
C ARG A 95 -16.83 0.76 -0.78
N CYS A 96 -16.44 1.39 0.33
CA CYS A 96 -15.06 1.33 0.80
C CYS A 96 -14.63 -0.11 1.10
N TYR A 97 -15.47 -0.90 1.79
CA TYR A 97 -15.18 -2.32 2.02
C TYR A 97 -15.11 -3.15 0.73
N GLU A 98 -15.94 -2.87 -0.29
CA GLU A 98 -15.81 -3.53 -1.59
C GLU A 98 -14.43 -3.28 -2.22
N TRP A 99 -13.98 -2.03 -2.20
CA TRP A 99 -12.61 -1.68 -2.61
C TRP A 99 -11.57 -2.40 -1.78
N PHE A 100 -11.65 -2.33 -0.45
CA PHE A 100 -10.65 -2.93 0.45
C PHE A 100 -10.51 -4.44 0.27
N ASN A 101 -11.62 -5.16 0.18
CA ASN A 101 -11.59 -6.61 -0.01
C ASN A 101 -10.99 -6.98 -1.37
N TRP A 102 -11.36 -6.24 -2.43
CA TRP A 102 -10.82 -6.48 -3.76
C TRP A 102 -9.32 -6.15 -3.84
N LEU A 103 -8.91 -4.94 -3.43
CA LEU A 103 -7.52 -4.50 -3.47
C LEU A 103 -6.64 -5.41 -2.60
N SER A 104 -7.01 -5.65 -1.35
CA SER A 104 -6.20 -6.47 -0.44
C SER A 104 -5.99 -7.90 -0.91
N GLY A 105 -7.04 -8.58 -1.38
CA GLY A 105 -6.96 -10.00 -1.74
C GLY A 105 -6.57 -10.26 -3.19
N THR A 106 -7.05 -9.42 -4.10
CA THR A 106 -6.97 -9.69 -5.55
C THR A 106 -5.83 -8.95 -6.22
N VAL A 107 -5.56 -7.70 -5.82
CA VAL A 107 -4.53 -6.87 -6.43
C VAL A 107 -3.23 -6.98 -5.64
N HIS A 108 -3.28 -6.73 -4.34
CA HIS A 108 -2.14 -6.82 -3.44
C HIS A 108 -1.64 -8.26 -3.26
N GLU A 109 -2.37 -9.15 -2.57
CA GLU A 109 -1.83 -10.48 -2.23
C GLU A 109 -1.57 -11.35 -3.47
N ARG A 110 -2.57 -11.50 -4.35
CA ARG A 110 -2.42 -12.33 -5.56
C ARG A 110 -1.49 -11.70 -6.60
N GLY A 111 -1.60 -10.40 -6.85
CA GLY A 111 -0.81 -9.72 -7.89
C GLY A 111 0.57 -9.33 -7.38
N PHE A 112 0.63 -8.30 -6.54
CA PHE A 112 1.90 -7.78 -6.02
C PHE A 112 2.65 -8.78 -5.13
N GLY A 113 1.96 -9.61 -4.35
CA GLY A 113 2.58 -10.66 -3.55
C GLY A 113 3.34 -11.67 -4.42
N ALA A 114 2.77 -12.09 -5.55
CA ALA A 114 3.46 -12.93 -6.53
C ALA A 114 4.61 -12.20 -7.25
N LEU A 115 4.45 -10.90 -7.54
CA LEU A 115 5.49 -10.08 -8.15
C LEU A 115 6.67 -9.81 -7.24
N PHE A 116 6.47 -9.68 -5.93
CA PHE A 116 7.55 -9.38 -4.98
C PHE A 116 8.15 -10.64 -4.34
N LEU A 117 7.32 -11.67 -4.11
CA LEU A 117 7.69 -12.87 -3.36
C LEU A 117 7.23 -14.15 -4.10
N PRO A 118 7.75 -14.45 -5.31
CA PRO A 118 7.33 -15.61 -6.10
C PRO A 118 7.54 -16.96 -5.38
N LYS A 119 8.50 -17.02 -4.45
CA LYS A 119 8.73 -18.17 -3.56
C LYS A 119 7.52 -18.62 -2.73
N MET A 120 6.53 -17.72 -2.54
CA MET A 120 5.28 -18.06 -1.84
C MET A 120 4.30 -18.84 -2.72
N TRP A 121 4.52 -18.88 -4.03
CA TRP A 121 3.63 -19.49 -5.02
C TRP A 121 4.18 -20.78 -5.61
N THR A 122 5.50 -20.96 -5.56
CA THR A 122 6.15 -22.20 -5.98
C THR A 122 7.46 -22.39 -5.23
N ALA A 123 7.76 -23.64 -4.87
CA ALA A 123 9.05 -24.04 -4.31
C ALA A 123 10.14 -24.18 -5.38
N ASP A 124 9.75 -24.29 -6.65
CA ASP A 124 10.69 -24.36 -7.78
C ASP A 124 11.16 -22.96 -8.16
N GLU A 125 12.40 -22.64 -7.83
CA GLU A 125 13.04 -21.36 -8.15
C GLU A 125 13.10 -21.09 -9.66
N ALA A 126 13.24 -22.14 -10.48
CA ALA A 126 13.26 -21.99 -11.94
C ALA A 126 11.92 -21.50 -12.51
N ALA A 127 10.83 -21.63 -11.76
CA ALA A 127 9.50 -21.17 -12.16
C ALA A 127 9.19 -19.73 -11.72
N TRP A 128 10.05 -19.07 -10.94
CA TRP A 128 9.77 -17.75 -10.38
C TRP A 128 9.52 -16.67 -11.44
N ASP A 129 10.29 -16.67 -12.54
CA ASP A 129 10.10 -15.71 -13.63
C ASP A 129 8.72 -15.87 -14.29
N GLY A 130 8.27 -17.11 -14.50
CA GLY A 130 6.93 -17.39 -15.03
C GLY A 130 5.81 -16.91 -14.08
N VAL A 131 6.01 -17.06 -12.77
CA VAL A 131 5.09 -16.50 -11.76
C VAL A 131 5.04 -14.97 -11.88
N ARG A 132 6.19 -14.29 -12.00
CA ARG A 132 6.22 -12.83 -12.14
C ARG A 132 5.55 -12.36 -13.44
N VAL A 133 5.72 -13.07 -14.55
CA VAL A 133 5.05 -12.74 -15.84
C VAL A 133 3.54 -12.76 -15.67
N THR A 134 2.98 -13.88 -15.20
CA THR A 134 1.52 -14.03 -15.03
C THR A 134 0.96 -13.05 -13.99
N ALA A 135 1.72 -12.77 -12.93
CA ALA A 135 1.33 -11.79 -11.93
C ALA A 135 1.35 -10.35 -12.47
N ARG A 136 2.29 -10.00 -13.35
CA ARG A 136 2.33 -8.68 -14.01
C ARG A 136 1.10 -8.47 -14.90
N GLU A 137 0.76 -9.47 -15.71
CA GLU A 137 -0.46 -9.44 -16.55
C GLU A 137 -1.72 -9.31 -15.68
N TRP A 138 -1.77 -10.02 -14.56
CA TRP A 138 -2.88 -9.93 -13.61
C TRP A 138 -3.02 -8.53 -13.02
N VAL A 139 -1.92 -7.93 -12.56
CA VAL A 139 -1.92 -6.57 -12.00
C VAL A 139 -2.33 -5.54 -13.07
N GLN A 140 -1.84 -5.67 -14.30
CA GLN A 140 -2.23 -4.79 -15.40
C GLN A 140 -3.73 -4.88 -15.71
N SER A 141 -4.30 -6.10 -15.69
CA SER A 141 -5.75 -6.30 -15.84
C SER A 141 -6.55 -5.69 -14.68
N CYS A 142 -6.05 -5.77 -13.45
CA CYS A 142 -6.68 -5.13 -12.30
C CYS A 142 -6.62 -3.61 -12.43
N PHE A 143 -5.48 -3.02 -12.78
CA PHE A 143 -5.38 -1.58 -12.99
C PHE A 143 -6.26 -1.07 -14.14
N ALA A 144 -6.45 -1.84 -15.20
CA ALA A 144 -7.41 -1.49 -16.25
C ALA A 144 -8.86 -1.42 -15.70
N GLN A 145 -9.25 -2.36 -14.83
CA GLN A 145 -10.56 -2.31 -14.16
C GLN A 145 -10.67 -1.15 -13.16
N ILE A 146 -9.59 -0.83 -12.44
CA ILE A 146 -9.54 0.34 -11.55
C ILE A 146 -9.76 1.62 -12.36
N GLU A 147 -9.04 1.76 -13.47
CA GLU A 147 -9.16 2.90 -14.38
C GLU A 147 -10.58 3.04 -14.92
N GLU A 148 -11.21 1.95 -15.39
CA GLU A 148 -12.60 1.96 -15.85
C GLU A 148 -13.57 2.44 -14.75
N ARG A 149 -13.43 1.92 -13.52
CA ARG A 149 -14.26 2.34 -12.39
C ARG A 149 -14.09 3.83 -12.06
N LEU A 150 -12.86 4.35 -12.13
CA LEU A 150 -12.59 5.76 -11.87
C LEU A 150 -13.04 6.67 -13.01
N GLN A 151 -13.00 6.22 -14.27
CA GLN A 151 -13.58 6.93 -15.40
C GLN A 151 -15.11 7.04 -15.29
N ALA A 152 -15.77 6.03 -14.71
CA ALA A 152 -17.20 6.05 -14.43
C ALA A 152 -17.58 6.93 -13.22
N SER A 153 -16.60 7.36 -12.40
CA SER A 153 -16.84 8.24 -11.25
C SER A 153 -17.03 9.70 -11.71
N SER A 154 -18.13 10.32 -11.30
CA SER A 154 -18.41 11.74 -11.60
C SER A 154 -17.56 12.72 -10.79
N SER A 155 -17.17 12.33 -9.57
CA SER A 155 -16.33 13.14 -8.67
C SER A 155 -14.83 12.92 -8.91
N GLY A 156 -14.51 11.80 -9.57
CA GLY A 156 -13.16 11.28 -9.69
C GLY A 156 -12.59 10.69 -8.40
N TYR A 157 -13.33 10.64 -7.29
CA TYR A 157 -12.97 9.83 -6.12
C TYR A 157 -13.46 8.39 -6.31
N SER A 158 -12.84 7.44 -5.62
CA SER A 158 -13.20 6.02 -5.73
C SER A 158 -14.54 5.68 -5.06
N VAL A 159 -14.96 6.46 -4.07
CA VAL A 159 -16.22 6.31 -3.34
C VAL A 159 -16.83 7.69 -3.09
N GLY A 160 -18.11 7.84 -3.45
CA GLY A 160 -18.85 9.09 -3.24
C GLY A 160 -18.20 10.28 -3.95
N ASP A 161 -18.27 11.44 -3.30
CA ASP A 161 -17.78 12.71 -3.86
C ASP A 161 -16.56 13.29 -3.14
N GLU A 162 -15.99 12.54 -2.18
CA GLU A 162 -14.90 13.02 -1.31
C GLU A 162 -13.83 11.96 -1.10
N PHE A 163 -12.70 12.40 -0.54
CA PHE A 163 -11.59 11.55 -0.16
C PHE A 163 -12.02 10.48 0.85
N THR A 164 -11.65 9.24 0.60
CA THR A 164 -11.79 8.13 1.54
C THR A 164 -10.48 7.34 1.65
N ALA A 165 -10.42 6.42 2.61
CA ALA A 165 -9.32 5.48 2.71
C ALA A 165 -9.16 4.63 1.43
N ALA A 166 -10.23 4.34 0.66
CA ALA A 166 -10.08 3.60 -0.60
C ALA A 166 -9.11 4.30 -1.58
N ASP A 167 -9.10 5.62 -1.62
CA ASP A 167 -8.17 6.41 -2.45
C ASP A 167 -6.72 6.27 -1.99
N VAL A 168 -6.48 6.16 -0.68
CA VAL A 168 -5.14 5.91 -0.11
C VAL A 168 -4.64 4.51 -0.47
N PHE A 169 -5.52 3.50 -0.47
CA PHE A 169 -5.14 2.14 -0.85
C PHE A 169 -4.72 2.11 -2.32
N LEU A 170 -5.53 2.72 -3.20
CA LEU A 170 -5.23 2.89 -4.62
C LEU A 170 -3.91 3.63 -4.84
N TYR A 171 -3.64 4.67 -4.06
CA TYR A 171 -2.35 5.37 -4.08
C TYR A 171 -1.18 4.42 -3.77
N VAL A 172 -1.24 3.64 -2.69
CA VAL A 172 -0.16 2.72 -2.32
C VAL A 172 0.13 1.73 -3.45
N GLU A 173 -0.90 1.14 -4.06
CA GLU A 173 -0.72 0.20 -5.17
C GLU A 173 -0.21 0.88 -6.44
N TYR A 174 -0.67 2.10 -6.74
CA TYR A 174 -0.15 2.91 -7.84
C TYR A 174 1.36 3.15 -7.70
N ARG A 175 1.85 3.32 -6.46
CA ARG A 175 3.29 3.44 -6.20
C ARG A 175 4.06 2.19 -6.56
N TRP A 176 3.50 1.01 -6.31
CA TRP A 176 4.14 -0.23 -6.69
C TRP A 176 4.11 -0.49 -8.20
N GLY A 177 3.07 -0.05 -8.90
CA GLY A 177 3.06 -0.04 -10.37
C GLY A 177 4.24 0.75 -10.94
N ASN A 178 4.47 1.96 -10.42
CA ASN A 178 5.64 2.78 -10.77
C ASN A 178 6.97 2.10 -10.39
N LEU A 179 7.05 1.54 -9.18
CA LEU A 179 8.25 0.81 -8.72
C LEU A 179 8.63 -0.34 -9.65
N LEU A 180 7.63 -1.00 -10.24
CA LEU A 180 7.81 -2.09 -11.18
C LEU A 180 7.98 -1.65 -12.64
N GLY A 181 8.20 -0.35 -12.87
CA GLY A 181 8.48 0.23 -14.18
C GLY A 181 7.29 0.27 -15.14
N MET A 182 6.05 0.21 -14.63
CA MET A 182 4.86 0.41 -15.45
C MET A 182 4.68 1.90 -15.75
N ASP A 183 4.30 2.25 -16.98
CA ASP A 183 3.97 3.62 -17.36
C ASP A 183 2.58 4.00 -16.84
N MET A 184 2.49 4.18 -15.52
CA MET A 184 1.21 4.34 -14.83
C MET A 184 0.47 5.62 -15.26
N GLU A 185 1.20 6.70 -15.55
CA GLU A 185 0.63 7.97 -15.98
C GLU A 185 -0.03 7.84 -17.36
N ALA A 186 0.65 7.20 -18.33
CA ALA A 186 0.10 7.03 -19.66
C ALA A 186 -1.03 5.99 -19.72
N LEU A 187 -0.90 4.89 -18.96
CA LEU A 187 -1.83 3.77 -19.01
C LEU A 187 -3.12 4.02 -18.20
N TYR A 188 -3.04 4.77 -17.11
CA TYR A 188 -4.15 4.93 -16.15
C TYR A 188 -4.38 6.40 -15.77
N PRO A 189 -4.88 7.24 -16.70
CA PRO A 189 -5.01 8.68 -16.49
C PRO A 189 -6.03 9.08 -15.44
N ALA A 190 -7.16 8.36 -15.27
CA ALA A 190 -8.13 8.66 -14.21
C ALA A 190 -7.56 8.32 -12.83
N LEU A 191 -6.89 7.17 -12.70
CA LEU A 191 -6.17 6.82 -11.47
C LEU A 191 -5.05 7.83 -11.16
N THR A 192 -4.30 8.25 -12.16
CA THR A 192 -3.26 9.29 -12.01
C THR A 192 -3.82 10.60 -11.48
N LYS A 193 -5.00 11.04 -11.96
CA LYS A 193 -5.69 12.24 -11.43
C LYS A 193 -6.18 12.07 -9.99
N LEU A 194 -6.64 10.88 -9.61
CA LEU A 194 -6.97 10.57 -8.22
C LEU A 194 -5.71 10.66 -7.34
N VAL A 195 -4.65 9.98 -7.75
CA VAL A 195 -3.36 9.98 -7.04
C VAL A 195 -2.80 11.39 -6.89
N GLY A 196 -2.87 12.23 -7.93
CA GLY A 196 -2.48 13.64 -7.86
C GLY A 196 -3.18 14.41 -6.75
N ARG A 197 -4.46 14.14 -6.46
CA ARG A 197 -5.18 14.73 -5.32
C ARG A 197 -4.75 14.14 -3.98
N VAL A 198 -4.49 12.83 -3.94
CA VAL A 198 -4.08 12.13 -2.72
C VAL A 198 -2.68 12.60 -2.26
N VAL A 199 -1.72 12.78 -3.18
CA VAL A 199 -0.35 13.19 -2.82
C VAL A 199 -0.23 14.62 -2.31
N GLU A 200 -1.21 15.48 -2.59
CA GLU A 200 -1.25 16.85 -2.05
C GLU A 200 -1.62 16.89 -0.56
N ARG A 201 -2.16 15.79 -0.01
CA ARG A 201 -2.51 15.70 1.40
C ARG A 201 -1.26 15.68 2.28
N GLU A 202 -1.27 16.49 3.34
CA GLU A 202 -0.15 16.61 4.27
C GLU A 202 0.20 15.26 4.92
N SER A 203 -0.80 14.45 5.26
CA SER A 203 -0.62 13.10 5.81
C SER A 203 0.23 12.20 4.91
N VAL A 204 0.03 12.27 3.60
CA VAL A 204 0.70 11.46 2.58
C VAL A 204 2.14 11.93 2.42
N ARG A 205 2.34 13.24 2.30
CA ARG A 205 3.68 13.85 2.22
C ARG A 205 4.51 13.53 3.45
N GLU A 206 3.92 13.66 4.63
CA GLU A 206 4.62 13.44 5.89
C GLU A 206 4.91 11.95 6.13
N ALA A 207 3.97 11.06 5.81
CA ALA A 207 4.21 9.62 5.87
C ALA A 207 5.36 9.20 4.92
N ALA A 208 5.34 9.69 3.68
CA ALA A 208 6.40 9.42 2.71
C ALA A 208 7.77 9.95 3.18
N ARG A 209 7.80 11.17 3.73
CA ARG A 209 9.01 11.77 4.29
C ARG A 209 9.59 10.95 5.44
N ILE A 210 8.75 10.52 6.38
CA ILE A 210 9.17 9.74 7.56
C ILE A 210 9.65 8.35 7.16
N GLU A 211 8.98 7.72 6.19
CA GLU A 211 9.41 6.42 5.66
C GLU A 211 10.62 6.54 4.71
N GLY A 212 11.04 7.75 4.32
CA GLY A 212 12.18 7.96 3.43
C GLY A 212 11.93 7.48 2.00
N ILE A 213 10.66 7.50 1.55
CA ILE A 213 10.26 7.05 0.21
C ILE A 213 9.92 8.24 -0.69
N PRO A 214 10.16 8.15 -2.01
CA PRO A 214 9.85 9.24 -2.92
C PRO A 214 8.35 9.46 -3.04
N LEU A 215 7.96 10.73 -3.14
CA LEU A 215 6.62 11.13 -3.59
C LEU A 215 6.52 10.91 -5.10
N ILE A 216 5.43 10.28 -5.51
CA ILE A 216 5.11 10.08 -6.93
C ILE A 216 4.29 11.28 -7.39
N LEU A 217 4.43 11.67 -8.66
CA LEU A 217 3.79 12.84 -9.25
C LEU A 217 4.15 14.19 -8.58
N ASP A 218 5.24 14.31 -7.81
CA ASP A 218 5.69 15.63 -7.31
C ASP A 218 6.28 16.46 -8.47
N ASP A 219 5.54 17.45 -8.95
CA ASP A 219 5.90 18.34 -10.07
C ASP A 219 6.94 19.41 -9.69
N ARG A 220 7.52 19.35 -8.48
CA ARG A 220 8.59 20.26 -8.05
C ARG A 220 9.95 19.81 -8.56
N GLY A 221 10.18 19.99 -9.85
CA GLY A 221 11.51 19.99 -10.47
C GLY A 221 11.75 18.77 -11.35
N GLY A 222 11.80 19.02 -12.66
CA GLY A 222 12.01 18.02 -13.67
C GLY A 222 13.28 17.21 -13.47
N ASP A 223 13.09 15.91 -13.26
CA ASP A 223 13.95 14.92 -13.86
C ASP A 223 13.10 13.71 -14.24
N LYS A 224 13.01 13.43 -15.55
CA LYS A 224 12.24 12.30 -16.08
C LYS A 224 12.99 10.97 -15.94
N GLU A 225 14.17 10.97 -15.32
CA GLU A 225 14.85 9.75 -14.87
C GLU A 225 14.45 9.40 -13.43
N ARG A 226 13.18 9.04 -13.22
CA ARG A 226 12.79 8.40 -11.96
C ARG A 226 13.30 6.96 -11.97
N ASN A 227 14.54 6.77 -11.52
CA ASN A 227 15.12 5.47 -11.26
C ASN A 227 14.46 4.88 -10.00
N TYR A 228 13.20 4.45 -10.13
CA TYR A 228 12.58 3.61 -9.12
C TYR A 228 13.43 2.35 -9.02
N GLY A 229 14.11 2.17 -7.89
CA GLY A 229 15.20 1.22 -7.71
C GLY A 229 14.95 -0.08 -8.48
N LYS A 230 15.83 -0.35 -9.46
CA LYS A 230 15.87 -1.64 -10.14
C LYS A 230 15.86 -2.71 -9.04
N VAL A 231 14.84 -3.56 -9.04
CA VAL A 231 14.97 -4.87 -8.42
C VAL A 231 16.10 -5.53 -9.19
N ASP A 232 17.21 -5.73 -8.50
CA ASP A 232 18.43 -6.24 -9.09
C ASP A 232 18.22 -7.70 -9.52
N ASP A 233 17.97 -7.91 -10.81
CA ASP A 233 17.96 -9.22 -11.45
C ASP A 233 19.39 -9.77 -11.66
N SER A 234 20.45 -9.12 -11.14
CA SER A 234 21.83 -9.58 -11.24
C SER A 234 22.25 -10.47 -10.06
N GLN A 235 21.51 -11.56 -9.85
CA GLN A 235 22.14 -12.81 -9.38
C GLN A 235 22.18 -13.81 -10.52
N LYS A 236 22.97 -13.49 -11.55
CA LYS A 236 23.50 -14.48 -12.48
C LYS A 236 25.02 -14.40 -12.45
N THR A 237 25.61 -15.59 -12.36
CA THR A 237 27.02 -15.96 -12.53
C THR A 237 27.99 -15.56 -11.43
N GLU A 238 28.19 -16.47 -10.47
CA GLU A 238 29.52 -17.00 -10.12
C GLU A 238 29.35 -18.19 -9.17
N GLU A 239 29.34 -19.41 -9.70
CA GLU A 239 29.89 -20.63 -9.06
C GLU A 239 29.80 -21.79 -10.06
N ALA A 240 30.75 -21.79 -10.98
CA ALA A 240 31.19 -22.98 -11.70
C ALA A 240 32.71 -22.88 -11.87
N SER A 241 33.43 -23.29 -10.83
CA SER A 241 34.77 -23.85 -10.94
C SER A 241 34.98 -24.94 -9.91
#